data_AF-A0A8H4EVA5-F1
#
_entry.id   AF-A0A8H4EVA5-F1
#
_cell.length_a   1.000
_cell.length_b   1.000
_cell.length_c   1.000
_cell.angle_alpha   90.00
_cell.angle_beta   90.00
_cell.angle_gamma   90.00
#
_symmetry.space_group_name_H-M   'P 1'
#
loop_
_entity.id
_entity.type
_entity.pdbx_description
1 polymer ?
#
loop_
_entity_poly.entity_id
_entity_poly.type
_entity_poly.pdbx_seq_one_letter_code
_entity_poly.pdbx_strand_id
1 'polypeptide(L)'
;MDFATSPFQFFKSLLYNSSPIQYSFKLNQKNSPTTQHSTTTNLKKPNIPSSYTSKKLKQNITSSPNSKIASKIKLVKNLESPRKGFNKLIAFGDSFTDNGNVYNLTNNQWPSEINYMGHFCNGKVWAEYLAESLNVELENYAFGGATADSNFIQGSTGPAKHKVPGIKQQIEAFISANSANTKSKESMNHNPKLDKSQPFFKTKANPKVLKKLLKKNSLKKSNKNDFSKTLFAVWDTGNDYYFTDMAASPLEVVQSLIDALHLLVKAFPTISTLLVPNLPDLSRVPYFKLMNTVEKDKLSKMVDSHNKYLLQHLVKFSRETGVKVVYLKCDKFFVALQTDTGMNSFGLTNCVDAAFDIYGADEKECIDLKLSLNHVYNQPDDKDSYFYFDDYHYSSKVHEFMANVCFETLENSIYSNSPNKRNSFAARMYGMILGDYVQ
;
A
#
# COMPACT_ATOMS: atom_id res chain seq x y z
N MET A 1 -0.67 -42.51 12.27
CA MET A 1 0.12 -41.32 12.61
C MET A 1 -0.74 -40.13 12.28
N ASP A 2 -1.45 -39.63 13.29
CA ASP A 2 -2.44 -38.58 13.19
C ASP A 2 -1.78 -37.22 12.94
N PHE A 3 -2.16 -36.57 11.85
CA PHE A 3 -1.92 -35.14 11.60
C PHE A 3 -3.20 -34.39 12.00
N ALA A 4 -3.33 -34.12 13.29
CA ALA A 4 -4.42 -33.30 13.82
C ALA A 4 -3.95 -31.86 14.07
N THR A 5 -4.73 -30.92 13.53
CA THR A 5 -4.91 -29.51 13.92
C THR A 5 -3.73 -28.54 13.76
N SER A 6 -3.72 -27.83 12.63
CA SER A 6 -3.07 -26.52 12.50
C SER A 6 -3.87 -25.47 13.31
N PRO A 7 -3.23 -24.61 14.13
CA PRO A 7 -3.89 -23.63 15.00
C PRO A 7 -4.64 -22.52 14.26
N PHE A 8 -4.49 -22.44 12.94
CA PHE A 8 -5.09 -21.43 12.08
C PHE A 8 -6.57 -21.72 11.71
N GLN A 9 -7.10 -22.94 11.97
CA GLN A 9 -8.49 -23.27 11.64
C GLN A 9 -9.56 -22.55 12.49
N PHE A 10 -9.19 -21.89 13.60
CA PHE A 10 -10.17 -21.34 14.54
C PHE A 10 -10.91 -20.09 14.03
N PHE A 11 -10.46 -19.45 12.94
CA PHE A 11 -11.05 -18.20 12.43
C PHE A 11 -12.07 -18.37 11.30
N LYS A 12 -12.46 -19.62 10.99
CA LYS A 12 -13.46 -19.92 9.96
C LYS A 12 -14.91 -19.56 10.35
N SER A 13 -15.17 -19.18 11.60
CA SER A 13 -16.53 -18.97 12.13
C SER A 13 -16.94 -17.50 12.31
N LEU A 14 -16.05 -16.52 12.12
CA LEU A 14 -16.36 -15.09 12.25
C LEU A 14 -16.56 -14.37 10.90
N LEU A 15 -16.42 -15.09 9.79
CA LEU A 15 -16.80 -14.61 8.47
C LEU A 15 -18.02 -15.42 8.01
N TYR A 16 -19.15 -14.74 7.84
CA TYR A 16 -20.46 -15.22 7.35
C TYR A 16 -21.45 -15.76 8.39
N ASN A 17 -22.32 -14.88 8.86
CA ASN A 17 -23.75 -15.18 8.95
C ASN A 17 -24.58 -13.90 8.80
N SER A 18 -24.88 -13.56 7.55
CA SER A 18 -26.05 -12.72 7.24
C SER A 18 -26.51 -13.07 5.83
N SER A 19 -27.35 -14.11 5.74
CA SER A 19 -28.21 -14.28 4.57
C SER A 19 -29.33 -13.23 4.62
N PRO A 20 -29.77 -12.66 3.49
CA PRO A 20 -30.77 -11.61 3.47
C PRO A 20 -32.16 -12.24 3.61
N ILE A 21 -32.79 -12.08 4.79
CA ILE A 21 -34.22 -12.36 4.92
C ILE A 21 -34.97 -11.06 4.58
N GLN A 22 -35.58 -11.03 3.40
CA GLN A 22 -36.65 -10.10 3.07
C GLN A 22 -37.83 -10.31 4.02
N TYR A 23 -38.24 -9.30 4.78
CA TYR A 23 -39.63 -9.19 5.19
C TYR A 23 -40.12 -7.74 5.13
N SER A 24 -41.20 -7.59 4.37
CA SER A 24 -42.05 -6.42 4.21
C SER A 24 -42.67 -5.96 5.52
N PHE A 25 -42.67 -4.66 5.75
CA PHE A 25 -43.44 -3.97 6.80
C PHE A 25 -44.93 -4.33 6.74
N LYS A 26 -45.47 -4.79 7.87
CA LYS A 26 -46.87 -4.57 8.26
C LYS A 26 -46.91 -4.03 9.69
N LEU A 27 -47.24 -2.74 9.79
CA LEU A 27 -47.70 -2.10 11.00
C LEU A 27 -48.90 -2.84 11.57
N ASN A 28 -48.86 -3.18 12.85
CA ASN A 28 -50.06 -3.29 13.67
C ASN A 28 -49.76 -2.87 15.10
N GLN A 29 -50.42 -1.77 15.50
CA GLN A 29 -50.48 -1.25 16.85
C GLN A 29 -51.21 -2.24 17.77
N LYS A 30 -50.71 -2.42 19.01
CA LYS A 30 -51.53 -2.69 20.20
C LYS A 30 -50.73 -2.45 21.50
N ASN A 31 -51.03 -1.31 22.14
CA ASN A 31 -51.34 -1.11 23.57
C ASN A 31 -51.41 -2.39 24.44
N SER A 32 -50.97 -2.51 25.70
CA SER A 32 -50.39 -1.62 26.74
C SER A 32 -49.74 -2.54 27.83
N PRO A 33 -49.64 -2.23 29.14
CA PRO A 33 -48.38 -1.88 29.81
C PRO A 33 -48.01 -2.81 30.99
N THR A 34 -46.75 -2.76 31.45
CA THR A 34 -46.41 -3.18 32.82
C THR A 34 -45.30 -2.31 33.42
N THR A 35 -45.71 -1.60 34.47
CA THR A 35 -44.94 -0.86 35.46
C THR A 35 -44.15 -1.77 36.41
N GLN A 36 -43.14 -1.15 37.05
CA GLN A 36 -42.47 -1.44 38.35
C GLN A 36 -40.96 -1.61 38.16
N HIS A 37 -40.04 -1.03 38.95
CA HIS A 37 -40.11 -0.14 40.11
C HIS A 37 -38.74 0.56 40.20
N SER A 38 -38.73 1.88 40.40
CA SER A 38 -37.52 2.63 40.75
C SER A 38 -37.15 2.43 42.22
N THR A 39 -35.87 2.20 42.49
CA THR A 39 -35.25 2.50 43.78
C THR A 39 -33.98 3.33 43.56
N THR A 40 -34.09 4.58 43.99
CA THR A 40 -33.05 5.59 44.11
C THR A 40 -32.11 5.28 45.28
N THR A 41 -30.80 5.39 45.06
CA THR A 41 -29.84 5.71 46.13
C THR A 41 -28.90 6.82 45.69
N ASN A 42 -29.02 7.93 46.40
CA ASN A 42 -28.21 9.15 46.32
C ASN A 42 -26.78 8.88 46.77
N LEU A 43 -25.78 9.24 45.94
CA LEU A 43 -24.44 9.57 46.42
C LEU A 43 -23.97 10.91 45.82
N LYS A 44 -23.42 11.71 46.72
CA LYS A 44 -23.24 13.16 46.68
C LYS A 44 -22.11 13.60 45.72
N LYS A 45 -22.35 14.70 44.99
CA LYS A 45 -21.33 15.55 44.36
C LYS A 45 -20.46 16.23 45.43
N PRO A 46 -19.13 16.34 45.25
CA PRO A 46 -18.33 17.30 45.99
C PRO A 46 -18.29 18.68 45.31
N ASN A 47 -18.39 19.71 46.13
CA ASN A 47 -18.36 21.13 45.80
C ASN A 47 -17.01 21.60 45.26
N ILE A 48 -17.05 22.44 44.22
CA ILE A 48 -15.94 23.23 43.70
C ILE A 48 -16.00 24.62 44.38
N PRO A 49 -14.95 25.11 45.05
CA PRO A 49 -14.85 26.51 45.43
C PRO A 49 -14.25 27.34 44.29
N SER A 50 -15.00 28.36 43.88
CA SER A 50 -14.55 29.44 43.02
C SER A 50 -13.74 30.47 43.81
N SER A 51 -12.46 30.63 43.49
CA SER A 51 -11.72 31.90 43.54
C SER A 51 -10.24 31.62 43.28
N TYR A 52 -9.63 32.22 42.26
CA TYR A 52 -8.39 32.99 42.41
C TYR A 52 -7.97 33.57 41.04
N THR A 53 -8.17 34.88 40.99
CA THR A 53 -7.61 35.95 40.17
C THR A 53 -6.31 35.62 39.42
N SER A 54 -6.32 36.00 38.14
CA SER A 54 -5.19 36.04 37.21
C SER A 54 -3.98 36.83 37.75
N LYS A 55 -2.81 36.17 37.88
CA LYS A 55 -1.50 36.83 37.90
C LYS A 55 -0.61 36.23 36.80
N LYS A 56 -0.33 37.06 35.79
CA LYS A 56 0.76 36.85 34.82
C LYS A 56 2.07 36.70 35.59
N LEU A 57 2.71 35.53 35.52
CA LEU A 57 4.15 35.39 35.74
C LEU A 57 4.82 35.12 34.40
N LYS A 58 5.57 36.12 33.93
CA LYS A 58 6.61 35.93 32.93
C LYS A 58 7.73 35.12 33.59
N GLN A 59 7.98 33.91 33.12
CA GLN A 59 9.24 33.22 33.37
C GLN A 59 9.99 33.08 32.05
N ASN A 60 11.20 33.63 32.06
CA ASN A 60 12.18 33.58 30.98
C ASN A 60 12.63 32.14 30.78
N ILE A 61 12.23 31.53 29.65
CA ILE A 61 12.82 30.28 29.19
C ILE A 61 14.14 30.64 28.51
N THR A 62 15.24 30.41 29.22
CA THR A 62 16.58 30.35 28.65
C THR A 62 16.63 29.20 27.64
N SER A 63 16.98 29.54 26.40
CA SER A 63 17.10 28.62 25.27
C SER A 63 18.14 27.53 25.52
N SER A 64 17.70 26.27 25.53
CA SER A 64 18.57 25.10 25.38
C SER A 64 19.09 25.00 23.93
N PRO A 65 20.36 24.62 23.66
CA PRO A 65 20.96 24.69 22.33
C PRO A 65 20.44 23.68 21.30
N ASN A 66 19.45 22.84 21.62
CA ASN A 66 19.01 21.75 20.76
C ASN A 66 17.72 22.02 19.94
N SER A 67 17.19 23.25 19.94
CA SER A 67 15.98 23.60 19.16
C SER A 67 16.22 24.02 17.71
N LYS A 68 17.47 23.97 17.20
CA LYS A 68 17.80 24.44 15.84
C LYS A 68 17.60 23.42 14.71
N ILE A 69 17.17 22.19 14.99
CA ILE A 69 16.98 21.15 13.96
C ILE A 69 15.56 21.20 13.32
N ALA A 70 14.56 21.76 14.01
CA ALA A 70 13.16 21.74 13.57
C ALA A 70 12.78 22.82 12.52
N SER A 71 13.71 23.66 12.03
CA SER A 71 13.38 24.80 11.16
C SER A 71 13.92 24.73 9.72
N LYS A 72 14.25 23.54 9.21
CA LYS A 72 14.82 23.38 7.85
C LYS A 72 14.13 22.39 6.90
N ILE A 73 12.85 22.07 7.11
CA ILE A 73 12.02 21.53 6.02
C ILE A 73 11.38 22.71 5.31
N LYS A 74 12.13 23.38 4.42
CA LYS A 74 11.54 24.27 3.42
C LYS A 74 10.95 23.39 2.33
N LEU A 75 9.62 23.40 2.21
CA LEU A 75 8.93 22.94 1.00
C LEU A 75 9.44 23.82 -0.16
N VAL A 76 10.33 23.30 -0.99
CA VAL A 76 10.90 24.08 -2.10
C VAL A 76 9.93 24.06 -3.28
N LYS A 77 9.23 25.19 -3.47
CA LYS A 77 8.57 25.54 -4.74
C LYS A 77 9.64 25.80 -5.82
N ASN A 78 9.41 25.21 -7.00
CA ASN A 78 9.98 25.43 -8.34
C ASN A 78 11.30 26.20 -8.49
N LEU A 79 12.28 25.52 -9.11
CA LEU A 79 13.32 26.16 -9.92
C LEU A 79 13.46 25.37 -11.24
N GLU A 80 13.28 26.10 -12.34
CA GLU A 80 13.29 25.64 -13.73
C GLU A 80 14.71 25.34 -14.24
N SER A 81 14.91 24.10 -14.72
CA SER A 81 15.83 23.68 -15.79
C SER A 81 15.52 22.18 -16.07
N PRO A 82 15.74 21.65 -17.30
CA PRO A 82 15.34 20.28 -17.60
C PRO A 82 16.28 19.30 -16.90
N ARG A 83 15.87 18.87 -15.70
CA ARG A 83 16.48 17.76 -14.97
C ARG A 83 16.44 16.52 -15.87
N LYS A 84 17.59 15.89 -16.15
CA LYS A 84 17.66 14.55 -16.78
C LYS A 84 17.08 13.53 -15.79
N GLY A 85 15.76 13.39 -15.78
CA GLY A 85 15.03 12.47 -14.89
C GLY A 85 14.12 11.50 -15.64
N PHE A 86 13.28 10.79 -14.89
CA PHE A 86 12.22 9.98 -15.47
C PHE A 86 11.20 10.87 -16.19
N ASN A 87 10.54 10.32 -17.21
CA ASN A 87 9.42 10.99 -17.91
C ASN A 87 8.06 10.35 -17.59
N LYS A 88 8.06 9.20 -16.91
CA LYS A 88 6.86 8.42 -16.59
C LYS A 88 7.14 7.49 -15.40
N LEU A 89 6.12 7.27 -14.58
CA LEU A 89 6.07 6.23 -13.57
C LEU A 89 5.02 5.18 -13.96
N ILE A 90 5.39 3.91 -13.94
CA ILE A 90 4.47 2.79 -14.11
C ILE A 90 4.49 1.94 -12.85
N ALA A 91 3.34 1.76 -12.21
CA ALA A 91 3.23 1.08 -10.92
C ALA A 91 2.44 -0.23 -11.01
N PHE A 92 2.95 -1.27 -10.37
CA PHE A 92 2.31 -2.57 -10.18
C PHE A 92 2.28 -2.91 -8.69
N GLY A 93 1.23 -3.60 -8.25
CA GLY A 93 1.10 -3.94 -6.83
C GLY A 93 -0.32 -4.23 -6.41
N ASP A 94 -0.59 -3.96 -5.14
CA ASP A 94 -1.86 -4.25 -4.47
C ASP A 94 -2.54 -3.00 -3.91
N SER A 95 -3.24 -3.11 -2.76
CA SER A 95 -4.04 -2.05 -2.15
C SER A 95 -3.21 -0.85 -1.69
N PHE A 96 -1.94 -1.04 -1.35
CA PHE A 96 -1.06 0.08 -0.99
C PHE A 96 -0.65 0.93 -2.19
N THR A 97 -0.91 0.45 -3.40
CA THR A 97 -0.54 1.11 -4.66
C THR A 97 -1.76 1.43 -5.51
N ASP A 98 -2.88 0.72 -5.38
CA ASP A 98 -4.11 0.93 -6.15
C ASP A 98 -4.72 2.33 -5.91
N ASN A 99 -4.97 3.06 -7.00
CA ASN A 99 -5.63 4.37 -7.01
C ASN A 99 -7.02 4.37 -7.65
N GLY A 100 -7.68 3.20 -7.69
CA GLY A 100 -9.09 3.06 -8.08
C GLY A 100 -9.39 1.97 -9.11
N ASN A 101 -8.45 1.09 -9.45
CA ASN A 101 -8.70 -0.07 -10.30
C ASN A 101 -9.71 -1.02 -9.67
N VAL A 102 -9.59 -1.32 -8.38
CA VAL A 102 -10.59 -2.10 -7.64
C VAL A 102 -11.92 -1.36 -7.53
N TYR A 103 -11.90 -0.06 -7.24
CA TYR A 103 -13.13 0.76 -7.22
C TYR A 103 -13.89 0.69 -8.55
N ASN A 104 -13.18 0.79 -9.67
CA ASN A 104 -13.77 0.60 -10.98
C ASN A 104 -14.24 -0.85 -11.21
N LEU A 105 -13.51 -1.86 -10.73
CA LEU A 105 -13.88 -3.28 -10.88
C LEU A 105 -15.22 -3.59 -10.18
N THR A 106 -15.45 -2.98 -9.02
CA THR A 106 -16.60 -3.24 -8.15
C THR A 106 -17.78 -2.31 -8.41
N ASN A 107 -17.78 -1.60 -9.55
CA ASN A 107 -18.79 -0.59 -9.89
C ASN A 107 -18.93 0.49 -8.80
N ASN A 108 -17.79 0.99 -8.33
CA ASN A 108 -17.67 2.06 -7.34
C ASN A 108 -18.27 1.69 -5.98
N GLN A 109 -18.21 0.41 -5.59
CA GLN A 109 -18.75 -0.10 -4.32
C GLN A 109 -17.67 -0.49 -3.30
N TRP A 110 -16.44 -0.72 -3.75
CA TRP A 110 -15.34 -1.18 -2.90
C TRP A 110 -13.99 -0.64 -3.40
N PRO A 111 -13.11 -0.09 -2.56
CA PRO A 111 -13.25 0.10 -1.11
C PRO A 111 -14.40 1.05 -0.74
N SER A 112 -14.78 1.07 0.55
CA SER A 112 -15.96 1.80 1.03
C SER A 112 -15.86 3.30 0.83
N GLU A 113 -16.96 4.03 1.02
CA GLU A 113 -16.95 5.51 0.89
C GLU A 113 -16.16 6.24 1.99
N ILE A 114 -15.80 5.56 3.08
CA ILE A 114 -14.88 6.09 4.11
C ILE A 114 -13.48 6.28 3.52
N ASN A 115 -13.14 5.47 2.52
CA ASN A 115 -11.89 5.56 1.81
C ASN A 115 -11.87 6.71 0.79
N TYR A 116 -10.70 7.28 0.56
CA TYR A 116 -10.52 8.37 -0.39
C TYR A 116 -10.70 7.92 -1.83
N MET A 117 -11.86 8.20 -2.44
CA MET A 117 -12.10 8.05 -3.89
C MET A 117 -11.65 6.70 -4.50
N GLY A 118 -11.77 5.60 -3.76
CA GLY A 118 -11.38 4.27 -4.23
C GLY A 118 -9.95 3.82 -3.89
N HIS A 119 -9.18 4.61 -3.14
CA HIS A 119 -7.89 4.22 -2.54
C HIS A 119 -8.13 3.39 -1.29
N PHE A 120 -7.16 2.61 -0.82
CA PHE A 120 -7.28 1.88 0.45
C PHE A 120 -6.81 2.69 1.67
N CYS A 121 -6.92 4.02 1.62
CA CYS A 121 -6.54 4.93 2.71
C CYS A 121 -7.38 6.22 2.70
N ASN A 122 -7.06 7.18 3.57
CA ASN A 122 -7.68 8.51 3.66
C ASN A 122 -7.15 9.55 2.65
N GLY A 123 -6.39 9.15 1.63
CA GLY A 123 -5.85 10.08 0.65
C GLY A 123 -5.11 9.39 -0.49
N LYS A 124 -4.08 10.06 -1.01
CA LYS A 124 -3.24 9.51 -2.09
C LYS A 124 -2.36 8.39 -1.58
N VAL A 125 -2.04 7.46 -2.47
CA VAL A 125 -1.03 6.43 -2.21
C VAL A 125 0.36 6.92 -2.59
N TRP A 126 1.38 6.23 -2.08
CA TRP A 126 2.79 6.62 -2.24
C TRP A 126 3.21 6.83 -3.70
N ALA A 127 2.66 6.04 -4.63
CA ALA A 127 2.98 6.12 -6.05
C ALA A 127 2.51 7.45 -6.67
N GLU A 128 1.40 8.00 -6.21
CA GLU A 128 0.90 9.30 -6.67
C GLU A 128 1.75 10.44 -6.13
N TYR A 129 2.07 10.44 -4.84
CA TYR A 129 3.00 11.41 -4.25
C TYR A 129 4.39 11.37 -4.91
N LEU A 130 4.87 10.17 -5.26
CA LEU A 130 6.14 10.00 -5.96
C LEU A 130 6.08 10.56 -7.39
N ALA A 131 4.99 10.29 -8.12
CA ALA A 131 4.78 10.85 -9.45
C ALA A 131 4.73 12.38 -9.43
N GLU A 132 4.06 12.97 -8.43
CA GLU A 132 4.02 14.42 -8.22
C GLU A 132 5.39 15.00 -7.91
N SER A 133 6.15 14.34 -7.02
CA SER A 133 7.51 14.77 -6.66
C SER A 133 8.47 14.70 -7.84
N LEU A 134 8.32 13.69 -8.70
CA LEU A 134 9.08 13.53 -9.94
C LEU A 134 8.56 14.41 -11.08
N ASN A 135 7.36 14.99 -10.94
CA ASN A 135 6.63 15.71 -11.97
C ASN A 135 6.45 14.87 -13.27
N VAL A 136 5.94 13.64 -13.11
CA VAL A 136 5.70 12.70 -14.21
C VAL A 136 4.28 12.14 -14.18
N GLU A 137 3.81 11.62 -15.30
CA GLU A 137 2.56 10.87 -15.36
C GLU A 137 2.70 9.52 -14.66
N LEU A 138 1.67 9.12 -13.91
CA LEU A 138 1.52 7.80 -13.31
C LEU A 138 0.57 6.92 -14.14
N GLU A 139 1.05 5.78 -14.60
CA GLU A 139 0.21 4.69 -15.11
C GLU A 139 0.16 3.56 -14.08
N ASN A 140 -1.02 3.32 -13.50
CA ASN A 140 -1.18 2.43 -12.36
C ASN A 140 -1.95 1.16 -12.73
N TYR A 141 -1.29 0.01 -12.57
CA TYR A 141 -1.82 -1.33 -12.84
C TYR A 141 -2.17 -2.11 -11.57
N ALA A 142 -1.94 -1.53 -10.38
CA ALA A 142 -2.18 -2.20 -9.11
C ALA A 142 -3.66 -2.48 -8.87
N PHE A 143 -3.96 -3.56 -8.15
CA PHE A 143 -5.32 -3.91 -7.72
C PHE A 143 -5.30 -4.32 -6.25
N GLY A 144 -6.12 -3.66 -5.41
CA GLY A 144 -6.32 -4.09 -4.02
C GLY A 144 -6.60 -5.59 -3.88
N GLY A 145 -5.80 -6.27 -3.06
CA GLY A 145 -5.86 -7.72 -2.87
C GLY A 145 -5.08 -8.56 -3.90
N ALA A 146 -4.25 -7.93 -4.73
CA ALA A 146 -3.34 -8.64 -5.64
C ALA A 146 -2.25 -9.39 -4.86
N THR A 147 -1.98 -10.61 -5.30
CA THR A 147 -0.86 -11.46 -4.88
C THR A 147 0.33 -11.34 -5.85
N ALA A 148 1.47 -11.96 -5.56
CA ALA A 148 2.61 -12.00 -6.48
C ALA A 148 2.25 -12.66 -7.84
N ASP A 149 1.58 -13.82 -7.82
CA ASP A 149 1.12 -14.57 -9.00
C ASP A 149 -0.24 -15.24 -8.75
N SER A 150 -1.26 -14.89 -9.55
CA SER A 150 -2.59 -15.51 -9.45
C SER A 150 -2.63 -17.01 -9.76
N ASN A 151 -1.62 -17.54 -10.46
CA ASN A 151 -1.50 -18.98 -10.69
C ASN A 151 -0.94 -19.73 -9.48
N PHE A 152 -0.19 -19.03 -8.61
CA PHE A 152 0.30 -19.57 -7.35
C PHE A 152 -0.78 -19.44 -6.27
N ILE A 153 -1.20 -18.19 -5.99
CA ILE A 153 -2.26 -17.87 -5.03
C ILE A 153 -3.19 -16.85 -5.67
N GLN A 154 -4.48 -17.17 -5.82
CA GLN A 154 -5.46 -16.27 -6.43
C GLN A 154 -5.87 -15.16 -5.45
N GLY A 155 -5.46 -13.92 -5.72
CA GLY A 155 -5.92 -12.75 -4.98
C GLY A 155 -7.42 -12.43 -5.18
N SER A 156 -8.03 -11.78 -4.19
CA SER A 156 -9.43 -11.33 -4.24
C SER A 156 -9.65 -10.03 -3.47
N THR A 157 -10.77 -9.35 -3.71
CA THR A 157 -11.07 -8.07 -3.06
C THR A 157 -12.55 -7.91 -2.73
N GLY A 158 -12.82 -7.17 -1.66
CA GLY A 158 -14.14 -6.76 -1.19
C GLY A 158 -15.03 -7.90 -0.68
N PRO A 159 -16.21 -7.56 -0.13
CA PRO A 159 -17.13 -8.53 0.46
C PRO A 159 -17.61 -9.61 -0.51
N ALA A 160 -17.71 -9.27 -1.80
CA ALA A 160 -18.09 -10.19 -2.86
C ALA A 160 -16.93 -11.07 -3.38
N LYS A 161 -15.72 -10.93 -2.80
CA LYS A 161 -14.51 -11.69 -3.15
C LYS A 161 -14.21 -11.69 -4.65
N HIS A 162 -14.28 -10.50 -5.27
CA HIS A 162 -13.95 -10.33 -6.68
C HIS A 162 -12.51 -10.75 -6.91
N LYS A 163 -12.27 -11.69 -7.83
CA LYS A 163 -10.91 -12.08 -8.20
C LYS A 163 -10.19 -10.91 -8.85
N VAL A 164 -8.97 -10.64 -8.39
CA VAL A 164 -8.09 -9.58 -8.93
C VAL A 164 -6.82 -10.19 -9.53
N PRO A 165 -6.21 -9.53 -10.52
CA PRO A 165 -4.96 -10.01 -11.09
C PRO A 165 -3.79 -9.79 -10.12
N GLY A 166 -2.96 -10.81 -9.95
CA GLY A 166 -1.68 -10.70 -9.25
C GLY A 166 -0.68 -9.86 -10.05
N ILE A 167 0.42 -9.47 -9.41
CA ILE A 167 1.44 -8.58 -9.99
C ILE A 167 1.97 -9.14 -11.31
N LYS A 168 2.22 -10.45 -11.40
CA LYS A 168 2.60 -11.10 -12.65
C LYS A 168 1.59 -10.88 -13.78
N GLN A 169 0.30 -11.04 -13.51
CA GLN A 169 -0.76 -10.81 -14.51
C GLN A 169 -0.93 -9.33 -14.87
N GLN A 170 -0.69 -8.42 -13.92
CA GLN A 170 -0.64 -6.99 -14.20
C GLN A 170 0.51 -6.66 -15.18
N ILE A 171 1.69 -7.23 -14.98
CA ILE A 171 2.85 -7.12 -15.88
C ILE A 171 2.56 -7.75 -17.24
N GLU A 172 1.97 -8.94 -17.30
CA GLU A 172 1.56 -9.59 -18.56
C GLU A 172 0.55 -8.74 -19.35
N ALA A 173 -0.39 -8.09 -18.66
CA ALA A 173 -1.35 -7.17 -19.27
C ALA A 173 -0.63 -5.93 -19.86
N PHE A 174 0.30 -5.34 -19.11
CA PHE A 174 1.14 -4.24 -19.58
C PHE A 174 1.97 -4.63 -20.82
N ILE A 175 2.64 -5.79 -20.79
CA ILE A 175 3.40 -6.31 -21.92
C ILE A 175 2.48 -6.48 -23.13
N SER A 176 1.33 -7.13 -22.96
CA SER A 176 0.36 -7.35 -24.04
C SER A 176 -0.12 -6.04 -24.67
N ALA A 177 -0.40 -5.02 -23.86
CA ALA A 177 -0.84 -3.70 -24.32
C ALA A 177 0.22 -2.96 -25.16
N ASN A 178 1.49 -3.12 -24.80
CA ASN A 178 2.58 -2.36 -25.39
C ASN A 178 3.30 -3.12 -26.52
N SER A 179 3.33 -4.46 -26.46
CA SER A 179 3.85 -5.31 -27.54
C SER A 179 2.89 -5.43 -28.75
N ALA A 180 1.57 -5.25 -28.58
CA ALA A 180 0.64 -5.31 -29.71
C ALA A 180 0.81 -4.15 -30.72
N ASN A 181 1.51 -3.07 -30.33
CA ASN A 181 1.75 -1.92 -31.20
C ASN A 181 2.89 -2.13 -32.22
N THR A 182 3.62 -3.25 -32.19
CA THR A 182 4.66 -3.59 -33.18
C THR A 182 4.16 -4.38 -34.39
N LYS A 183 3.02 -5.09 -34.28
CA LYS A 183 2.52 -5.97 -35.36
C LYS A 183 1.81 -5.26 -36.52
N SER A 184 1.86 -3.93 -36.60
CA SER A 184 1.22 -3.16 -37.70
C SER A 184 2.18 -2.68 -38.79
N LYS A 185 3.45 -3.13 -38.79
CA LYS A 185 4.45 -2.69 -39.78
C LYS A 185 5.28 -3.77 -40.48
N GLU A 186 4.96 -5.06 -40.33
CA GLU A 186 5.53 -6.08 -41.22
C GLU A 186 4.43 -6.79 -41.99
N SER A 187 4.43 -6.49 -43.28
CA SER A 187 3.68 -7.17 -44.33
C SER A 187 3.85 -8.68 -44.26
N MET A 188 2.76 -9.37 -44.59
CA MET A 188 2.74 -10.77 -44.98
C MET A 188 3.97 -11.16 -45.82
N ASN A 189 4.85 -11.98 -45.25
CA ASN A 189 5.58 -13.08 -45.90
C ASN A 189 6.84 -13.40 -45.08
N HIS A 190 6.71 -14.30 -44.11
CA HIS A 190 7.57 -15.47 -43.97
C HIS A 190 7.12 -16.27 -42.75
N ASN A 191 7.06 -17.59 -42.93
CA ASN A 191 6.52 -18.55 -42.00
C ASN A 191 7.68 -19.34 -41.39
N PRO A 192 8.13 -19.08 -40.14
CA PRO A 192 8.90 -20.06 -39.40
C PRO A 192 7.93 -20.85 -38.52
N LYS A 193 7.90 -22.17 -38.73
CA LYS A 193 7.15 -23.13 -37.90
C LYS A 193 7.58 -22.95 -36.43
N LEU A 194 6.66 -22.44 -35.62
CA LEU A 194 6.82 -22.36 -34.17
C LEU A 194 6.57 -23.75 -33.56
N ASP A 195 7.57 -24.27 -32.84
CA ASP A 195 7.50 -25.49 -32.06
C ASP A 195 6.39 -25.39 -30.99
N LYS A 196 5.45 -26.34 -31.05
CA LYS A 196 4.24 -26.38 -30.21
C LYS A 196 4.46 -27.06 -28.85
N SER A 197 5.70 -27.35 -28.47
CA SER A 197 6.03 -28.07 -27.23
C SER A 197 6.24 -27.19 -25.98
N GLN A 198 6.12 -25.86 -26.07
CA GLN A 198 6.24 -24.96 -24.91
C GLN A 198 4.87 -24.57 -24.33
N PRO A 199 4.60 -24.76 -23.01
CA PRO A 199 3.30 -24.51 -22.40
C PRO A 199 3.05 -23.02 -22.08
N PHE A 200 3.45 -22.10 -22.96
CA PHE A 200 3.50 -20.65 -22.64
C PHE A 200 2.23 -19.83 -22.94
N PHE A 201 1.14 -20.43 -23.43
CA PHE A 201 -0.10 -19.69 -23.69
C PHE A 201 -1.36 -20.51 -23.38
N LYS A 202 -1.69 -20.64 -22.10
CA LYS A 202 -3.06 -20.89 -21.65
C LYS A 202 -3.38 -20.01 -20.44
N THR A 203 -3.42 -18.70 -20.64
CA THR A 203 -3.91 -17.77 -19.62
C THR A 203 -5.44 -17.89 -19.53
N LYS A 204 -5.96 -18.34 -18.38
CA LYS A 204 -7.39 -18.19 -18.00
C LYS A 204 -7.63 -16.83 -17.34
N ALA A 205 -6.99 -15.77 -17.83
CA ALA A 205 -7.30 -14.41 -17.38
C ALA A 205 -8.70 -14.03 -17.89
N ASN A 206 -9.56 -13.52 -17.02
CA ASN A 206 -10.92 -13.11 -17.37
C ASN A 206 -10.86 -11.98 -18.44
N PRO A 207 -11.27 -12.24 -19.70
CA PRO A 207 -11.05 -11.30 -20.80
C PRO A 207 -11.73 -9.94 -20.60
N LYS A 208 -12.76 -9.85 -19.74
CA LYS A 208 -13.48 -8.61 -19.46
C LYS A 208 -12.66 -7.61 -18.62
N VAL A 209 -11.84 -8.10 -17.68
CA VAL A 209 -10.98 -7.25 -16.82
C VAL A 209 -9.83 -6.68 -17.64
N LEU A 210 -9.16 -7.54 -18.41
CA LEU A 210 -8.10 -7.16 -19.34
C LEU A 210 -8.59 -6.15 -20.39
N LYS A 211 -9.81 -6.31 -20.91
CA LYS A 211 -10.40 -5.40 -21.90
C LYS A 211 -10.84 -4.05 -21.31
N LYS A 212 -11.11 -3.97 -20.00
CA LYS A 212 -11.38 -2.70 -19.29
C LYS A 212 -10.08 -1.94 -19.02
N LEU A 213 -9.01 -2.64 -18.63
CA LEU A 213 -7.65 -2.08 -18.47
C LEU A 213 -7.12 -1.48 -19.78
N LEU A 214 -7.26 -2.20 -20.89
CA LEU A 214 -6.76 -1.77 -22.20
C LEU A 214 -7.53 -0.56 -22.79
N LYS A 215 -8.75 -0.28 -22.36
CA LYS A 215 -9.59 0.79 -22.94
C LYS A 215 -9.22 2.20 -22.45
N LYS A 216 -8.60 2.35 -21.27
CA LYS A 216 -8.31 3.67 -20.69
C LYS A 216 -6.97 4.26 -21.15
N ASN A 217 -6.02 3.44 -21.60
CA ASN A 217 -4.64 3.85 -21.90
C ASN A 217 -4.38 4.14 -23.40
N SER A 218 -5.40 4.60 -24.14
CA SER A 218 -5.24 4.96 -25.55
C SER A 218 -4.58 6.33 -25.74
N LEU A 219 -3.29 6.42 -25.44
CA LEU A 219 -2.47 7.60 -25.73
C LEU A 219 -1.71 7.48 -27.07
N LYS A 220 -1.54 8.67 -27.67
CA LYS A 220 -1.13 8.98 -29.05
C LYS A 220 0.20 8.32 -29.49
N LYS A 221 0.32 8.12 -30.80
CA LYS A 221 1.51 7.59 -31.50
C LYS A 221 2.80 8.35 -31.13
N SER A 222 3.66 7.74 -30.33
CA SER A 222 5.11 8.00 -30.30
C SER A 222 5.85 6.65 -30.35
N ASN A 223 7.17 6.63 -30.58
CA ASN A 223 7.96 5.40 -30.68
C ASN A 223 7.80 4.54 -29.40
N LYS A 224 6.95 3.51 -29.47
CA LYS A 224 6.15 3.02 -28.34
C LYS A 224 6.82 2.03 -27.35
N ASN A 225 8.11 1.75 -27.48
CA ASN A 225 8.79 0.70 -26.69
C ASN A 225 10.11 1.13 -26.03
N ASP A 226 10.43 2.43 -26.04
CA ASP A 226 11.60 2.93 -25.30
C ASP A 226 11.17 3.34 -23.88
N PHE A 227 11.54 2.50 -22.92
CA PHE A 227 11.28 2.70 -21.49
C PHE A 227 12.54 3.09 -20.71
N SER A 228 13.60 3.54 -21.40
CA SER A 228 14.87 3.93 -20.77
C SER A 228 14.77 5.07 -19.76
N LYS A 229 13.71 5.90 -19.89
CA LYS A 229 13.38 7.00 -18.97
C LYS A 229 12.11 6.75 -18.14
N THR A 230 11.61 5.52 -18.12
CA THR A 230 10.44 5.15 -17.32
C THR A 230 10.90 4.51 -16.01
N LEU A 231 10.36 4.99 -14.89
CA LEU A 231 10.50 4.30 -13.61
C LEU A 231 9.40 3.25 -13.49
N PHE A 232 9.77 2.01 -13.26
CA PHE A 232 8.81 0.96 -12.90
C PHE A 232 8.86 0.72 -11.40
N ALA A 233 7.71 0.81 -10.75
CA ALA A 233 7.54 0.58 -9.33
C ALA A 233 6.74 -0.72 -9.13
N VAL A 234 7.25 -1.62 -8.29
CA VAL A 234 6.59 -2.90 -7.99
C VAL A 234 6.59 -3.12 -6.50
N TRP A 235 5.42 -3.24 -5.88
CA TRP A 235 5.32 -3.52 -4.45
C TRP A 235 4.29 -4.60 -4.15
N ASP A 236 4.77 -5.69 -3.56
CA ASP A 236 3.99 -6.77 -2.96
C ASP A 236 3.98 -6.59 -1.44
N THR A 237 2.79 -6.39 -0.86
CA THR A 237 2.63 -6.13 0.58
C THR A 237 2.09 -7.33 1.35
N GLY A 238 2.14 -8.53 0.74
CA GLY A 238 1.99 -9.80 1.48
C GLY A 238 0.59 -10.39 1.46
N ASN A 239 -0.25 -10.03 0.49
CA ASN A 239 -1.57 -10.66 0.28
C ASN A 239 -1.48 -12.19 0.14
N ASP A 240 -0.39 -12.70 -0.44
CA ASP A 240 -0.10 -14.14 -0.52
C ASP A 240 -0.17 -14.82 0.85
N TYR A 241 0.35 -14.16 1.88
CA TYR A 241 0.28 -14.66 3.25
C TYR A 241 -1.14 -14.59 3.79
N TYR A 242 -1.83 -13.46 3.63
CA TYR A 242 -3.21 -13.31 4.11
C TYR A 242 -4.16 -14.35 3.52
N PHE A 243 -4.05 -14.63 2.21
CA PHE A 243 -4.91 -15.61 1.54
C PHE A 243 -4.57 -17.07 1.84
N THR A 244 -3.42 -17.33 2.45
CA THR A 244 -2.98 -18.67 2.85
C THR A 244 -2.93 -18.86 4.36
N ASP A 245 -3.50 -17.92 5.12
CA ASP A 245 -3.47 -17.95 6.58
C ASP A 245 -2.03 -18.06 7.12
N MET A 246 -1.15 -17.23 6.54
CA MET A 246 0.29 -17.18 6.80
C MET A 246 1.06 -18.46 6.44
N ALA A 247 0.46 -19.40 5.69
CA ALA A 247 1.09 -20.68 5.35
C ALA A 247 1.97 -20.64 4.08
N ALA A 248 1.84 -19.61 3.24
CA ALA A 248 2.66 -19.48 2.02
C ALA A 248 4.16 -19.44 2.33
N SER A 249 4.96 -20.14 1.52
CA SER A 249 6.42 -20.13 1.63
C SER A 249 6.98 -18.77 1.21
N PRO A 250 7.78 -18.08 2.07
CA PRO A 250 8.41 -16.83 1.68
C PRO A 250 9.30 -16.91 0.44
N LEU A 251 9.95 -18.06 0.23
CA LEU A 251 10.80 -18.27 -0.94
C LEU A 251 9.96 -18.33 -2.23
N GLU A 252 8.83 -19.03 -2.23
CA GLU A 252 7.99 -19.20 -3.43
C GLU A 252 7.26 -17.91 -3.82
N VAL A 253 6.82 -17.12 -2.83
CA VAL A 253 6.25 -15.78 -3.04
C VAL A 253 7.30 -14.87 -3.70
N VAL A 254 8.53 -14.82 -3.14
CA VAL A 254 9.62 -14.03 -3.71
C VAL A 254 9.98 -14.51 -5.12
N GLN A 255 10.07 -15.82 -5.37
CA GLN A 255 10.36 -16.35 -6.70
C GLN A 255 9.29 -15.92 -7.72
N SER A 256 8.02 -15.98 -7.35
CA SER A 256 6.91 -15.55 -8.20
C SER A 256 7.03 -14.08 -8.59
N LEU A 257 7.41 -13.21 -7.64
CA LEU A 257 7.64 -11.79 -7.90
C LEU A 257 8.86 -11.58 -8.82
N ILE A 258 9.98 -12.26 -8.56
CA ILE A 258 11.21 -12.14 -9.35
C ILE A 258 11.01 -12.64 -10.79
N ASP A 259 10.27 -13.73 -10.97
CA ASP A 259 9.87 -14.23 -12.29
C ASP A 259 9.05 -13.18 -13.06
N ALA A 260 8.13 -12.49 -12.38
CA ALA A 260 7.35 -11.41 -12.98
C ALA A 260 8.25 -10.23 -13.43
N LEU A 261 9.26 -9.86 -12.63
CA LEU A 261 10.23 -8.85 -13.02
C LEU A 261 11.06 -9.28 -14.23
N HIS A 262 11.47 -10.56 -14.30
CA HIS A 262 12.17 -11.10 -15.47
C HIS A 262 11.31 -11.05 -16.74
N LEU A 263 10.00 -11.33 -16.65
CA LEU A 263 9.08 -11.18 -17.79
C LEU A 263 9.07 -9.73 -18.31
N LEU A 264 9.00 -8.76 -17.40
CA LEU A 264 8.97 -7.34 -17.74
C LEU A 264 10.24 -6.90 -18.49
N VAL A 265 11.42 -7.17 -17.93
CA VAL A 265 12.69 -6.71 -18.51
C VAL A 265 13.08 -7.49 -19.76
N LYS A 266 12.69 -8.76 -19.87
CA LYS A 266 12.86 -9.54 -21.09
C LYS A 266 12.00 -9.01 -22.23
N ALA A 267 10.78 -8.58 -21.93
CA ALA A 267 9.89 -7.99 -22.93
C ALA A 267 10.37 -6.61 -23.39
N PHE A 268 10.99 -5.84 -22.50
CA PHE A 268 11.47 -4.48 -22.78
C PHE A 268 12.91 -4.26 -22.28
N PRO A 269 13.93 -4.62 -23.09
CA PRO A 269 15.35 -4.50 -22.70
C PRO A 269 15.84 -3.06 -22.47
N THR A 270 15.05 -2.04 -22.82
CA THR A 270 15.37 -0.63 -22.57
C THR A 270 15.10 -0.21 -21.13
N ILE A 271 14.38 -1.00 -20.34
CA ILE A 271 14.14 -0.73 -18.92
C ILE A 271 15.49 -0.68 -18.19
N SER A 272 15.75 0.43 -17.53
CA SER A 272 17.03 0.69 -16.86
C SER A 272 16.91 0.72 -15.34
N THR A 273 15.72 1.04 -14.80
CA THR A 273 15.50 1.27 -13.37
C THR A 273 14.17 0.66 -12.91
N LEU A 274 14.23 -0.15 -11.86
CA LEU A 274 13.07 -0.59 -11.07
C LEU A 274 13.16 0.01 -9.67
N LEU A 275 12.01 0.25 -9.04
CA LEU A 275 11.88 0.54 -7.62
C LEU A 275 11.04 -0.56 -6.96
N VAL A 276 11.63 -1.20 -5.95
CA VAL A 276 11.04 -2.38 -5.28
C VAL A 276 11.20 -2.21 -3.76
N PRO A 277 10.14 -1.77 -3.06
CA PRO A 277 10.11 -1.79 -1.61
C PRO A 277 9.95 -3.22 -1.09
N ASN A 278 10.45 -3.46 0.11
CA ASN A 278 10.30 -4.74 0.78
C ASN A 278 9.01 -4.83 1.60
N LEU A 279 8.72 -6.03 2.10
CA LEU A 279 7.51 -6.31 2.87
C LEU A 279 7.62 -5.67 4.26
N PRO A 280 6.68 -4.80 4.66
CA PRO A 280 6.61 -4.31 6.04
C PRO A 280 6.42 -5.42 7.07
N ASP A 281 6.77 -5.17 8.33
CA ASP A 281 6.49 -6.11 9.41
C ASP A 281 4.99 -6.26 9.67
N LEU A 282 4.41 -7.31 9.08
CA LEU A 282 3.00 -7.63 9.17
C LEU A 282 2.54 -7.83 10.61
N SER A 283 3.40 -8.25 11.54
CA SER A 283 3.01 -8.48 12.95
C SER A 283 2.53 -7.21 13.67
N ARG A 284 2.80 -6.05 13.09
CA ARG A 284 2.53 -4.72 13.67
C ARG A 284 1.23 -4.09 13.18
N VAL A 285 0.61 -4.64 12.13
CA VAL A 285 -0.67 -4.12 11.62
C VAL A 285 -1.79 -4.32 12.65
N PRO A 286 -2.76 -3.39 12.77
CA PRO A 286 -3.79 -3.47 13.80
C PRO A 286 -4.63 -4.76 13.74
N TYR A 287 -4.79 -5.38 12.57
CA TYR A 287 -5.46 -6.68 12.44
C TYR A 287 -4.87 -7.77 13.37
N PHE A 288 -3.56 -7.75 13.61
CA PHE A 288 -2.90 -8.69 14.52
C PHE A 288 -2.69 -8.13 15.92
N LYS A 289 -3.38 -7.05 16.31
CA LYS A 289 -3.21 -6.40 17.62
C LYS A 289 -3.38 -7.38 18.78
N LEU A 290 -4.39 -8.24 18.71
CA LEU A 290 -4.72 -9.25 19.73
C LEU A 290 -3.88 -10.54 19.67
N MET A 291 -3.04 -10.70 18.65
CA MET A 291 -2.14 -11.85 18.51
C MET A 291 -1.10 -11.87 19.64
N ASN A 292 -0.81 -13.05 20.19
CA ASN A 292 0.15 -13.17 21.28
C ASN A 292 1.61 -12.98 20.79
N THR A 293 2.54 -12.72 21.72
CA THR A 293 3.94 -12.41 21.39
C THR A 293 4.65 -13.52 20.63
N VAL A 294 4.35 -14.79 20.91
CA VAL A 294 4.98 -15.94 20.24
C VAL A 294 4.54 -16.02 18.79
N GLU A 295 3.27 -15.77 18.52
CA GLU A 295 2.72 -15.74 17.16
C GLU A 295 3.22 -14.51 16.39
N LYS A 296 3.28 -13.34 17.02
CA LYS A 296 3.87 -12.13 16.42
C LYS A 296 5.34 -12.35 16.04
N ASP A 297 6.13 -12.98 16.90
CA ASP A 297 7.53 -13.31 16.62
C ASP A 297 7.68 -14.28 15.43
N LYS A 298 6.79 -15.29 15.33
CA LYS A 298 6.75 -16.18 14.14
C LYS A 298 6.44 -15.40 12.87
N LEU A 299 5.48 -14.48 12.93
CA LEU A 299 5.09 -13.65 11.79
C LEU A 299 6.22 -12.69 11.38
N SER A 300 6.87 -12.00 12.33
CA SER A 300 8.04 -11.17 12.05
C SER A 300 9.19 -11.97 11.43
N LYS A 301 9.46 -13.20 11.90
CA LYS A 301 10.48 -14.10 11.31
C LYS A 301 10.15 -14.55 9.89
N MET A 302 8.87 -14.74 9.58
CA MET A 302 8.41 -15.03 8.22
C MET A 302 8.67 -13.82 7.30
N VAL A 303 8.36 -12.60 7.75
CA VAL A 303 8.65 -11.36 7.03
C VAL A 303 10.16 -11.15 6.85
N ASP A 304 10.97 -11.39 7.89
CA ASP A 304 12.44 -11.31 7.80
C ASP A 304 12.98 -12.30 6.76
N SER A 305 12.42 -13.51 6.71
CA SER A 305 12.77 -14.53 5.71
C SER A 305 12.40 -14.08 4.29
N HIS A 306 11.18 -13.55 4.10
CA HIS A 306 10.76 -12.94 2.83
C HIS A 306 11.75 -11.86 2.38
N ASN A 307 12.00 -10.87 3.24
CA ASN A 307 12.85 -9.72 2.91
C ASN A 307 14.30 -10.11 2.64
N LYS A 308 14.81 -11.13 3.35
CA LYS A 308 16.13 -11.71 3.07
C LYS A 308 16.17 -12.34 1.68
N TYR A 309 15.19 -13.18 1.34
CA TYR A 309 15.14 -13.80 0.01
C TYR A 309 14.94 -12.76 -1.09
N LEU A 310 14.07 -11.76 -0.88
CA LEU A 310 13.81 -10.69 -1.82
C LEU A 310 15.09 -9.92 -2.16
N LEU A 311 15.83 -9.46 -1.14
CA LEU A 311 17.09 -8.76 -1.35
C LEU A 311 18.12 -9.63 -2.09
N GLN A 312 18.28 -10.90 -1.69
CA GLN A 312 19.20 -11.83 -2.35
C GLN A 312 18.87 -12.01 -3.84
N HIS A 313 17.59 -12.21 -4.17
CA HIS A 313 17.17 -12.41 -5.55
C HIS A 313 17.20 -11.11 -6.36
N LEU A 314 16.89 -9.95 -5.78
CA LEU A 314 17.00 -8.66 -6.47
C LEU A 314 18.46 -8.29 -6.79
N VAL A 315 19.42 -8.62 -5.91
CA VAL A 315 20.85 -8.46 -6.20
C VAL A 315 21.26 -9.32 -7.39
N LYS A 316 20.84 -10.60 -7.40
CA LYS A 316 21.10 -11.52 -8.52
C LYS A 316 20.47 -11.02 -9.81
N PHE A 317 19.18 -10.65 -9.76
CA PHE A 317 18.41 -10.08 -10.86
C PHE A 317 19.10 -8.85 -11.45
N SER A 318 19.51 -7.89 -10.62
CA SER A 318 20.17 -6.66 -11.05
C SER A 318 21.48 -6.95 -11.78
N ARG A 319 22.31 -7.86 -11.23
CA ARG A 319 23.57 -8.29 -11.86
C ARG A 319 23.35 -9.01 -13.20
N GLU A 320 22.31 -9.83 -13.30
CA GLU A 320 22.02 -10.62 -14.50
C GLU A 320 21.40 -9.80 -15.64
N THR A 321 20.62 -8.79 -15.30
CA THR A 321 19.85 -7.99 -16.27
C THR A 321 20.50 -6.65 -16.58
N GLY A 322 21.44 -6.18 -15.75
CA GLY A 322 22.00 -4.82 -15.80
C GLY A 322 21.02 -3.74 -15.34
N VAL A 323 19.81 -4.12 -14.90
CA VAL A 323 18.79 -3.18 -14.44
C VAL A 323 19.12 -2.73 -13.02
N LYS A 324 19.13 -1.42 -12.82
CA LYS A 324 19.30 -0.81 -11.50
C LYS A 324 18.04 -1.04 -10.67
N VAL A 325 18.20 -1.57 -9.46
CA VAL A 325 17.07 -1.76 -8.53
C VAL A 325 17.21 -0.81 -7.35
N VAL A 326 16.25 0.09 -7.22
CA VAL A 326 16.11 0.98 -6.07
C VAL A 326 15.29 0.25 -5.02
N TYR A 327 15.97 -0.26 -4.00
CA TYR A 327 15.41 -1.09 -2.95
C TYR A 327 15.12 -0.27 -1.70
N LEU A 328 13.88 -0.36 -1.20
CA LEU A 328 13.42 0.39 -0.03
C LEU A 328 13.17 -0.57 1.14
N LYS A 329 13.80 -0.29 2.28
CA LYS A 329 13.64 -1.04 3.54
C LYS A 329 12.43 -0.53 4.33
N CYS A 330 11.24 -0.73 3.78
CA CYS A 330 9.97 -0.39 4.41
C CYS A 330 9.79 -1.06 5.77
N ASP A 331 10.24 -2.31 5.94
CA ASP A 331 10.25 -3.02 7.22
C ASP A 331 10.94 -2.22 8.35
N LYS A 332 12.10 -1.61 8.05
CA LYS A 332 12.85 -0.81 9.04
C LYS A 332 12.35 0.63 9.11
N PHE A 333 11.95 1.22 7.99
CA PHE A 333 11.47 2.59 7.95
C PHE A 333 10.19 2.77 8.77
N PHE A 334 9.21 1.88 8.58
CA PHE A 334 7.94 1.95 9.29
C PHE A 334 8.10 1.65 10.79
N VAL A 335 8.95 0.70 11.17
CA VAL A 335 9.30 0.49 12.59
C VAL A 335 9.90 1.75 13.22
N ALA A 336 10.74 2.48 12.50
CA ALA A 336 11.33 3.72 13.00
C ALA A 336 10.30 4.84 13.19
N LEU A 337 9.32 4.96 12.29
CA LEU A 337 8.21 5.91 12.42
C LEU A 337 7.34 5.64 13.65
N GLN A 338 7.23 4.37 14.06
CA GLN A 338 6.41 3.94 15.18
C GLN A 338 7.11 4.04 16.55
N THR A 339 8.30 4.64 16.62
CA THR A 339 8.95 5.02 17.89
C THR A 339 8.46 6.39 18.36
N ASP A 340 8.57 6.72 19.65
CA ASP A 340 8.22 8.06 20.16
C ASP A 340 8.93 9.19 19.39
N THR A 341 10.22 9.00 19.10
CA THR A 341 11.01 9.95 18.31
C THR A 341 10.49 10.06 16.87
N GLY A 342 10.16 8.93 16.25
CA GLY A 342 9.57 8.88 14.90
C GLY A 342 8.23 9.60 14.87
N MET A 343 7.31 9.22 15.76
CA MET A 343 5.99 9.81 15.86
C MET A 343 6.06 11.33 16.02
N ASN A 344 6.84 11.82 16.99
CA ASN A 344 7.00 13.26 17.22
C ASN A 344 7.63 13.98 16.01
N SER A 345 8.62 13.36 15.35
CA SER A 345 9.31 13.98 14.20
C SER A 345 8.41 14.11 12.96
N PHE A 346 7.45 13.22 12.82
CA PHE A 346 6.56 13.13 11.66
C PHE A 346 5.12 13.57 11.98
N GLY A 347 4.88 14.06 13.20
CA GLY A 347 3.57 14.53 13.65
C GLY A 347 2.52 13.42 13.66
N LEU A 348 2.91 12.19 14.00
CA LEU A 348 1.99 11.09 14.23
C LEU A 348 1.59 11.04 15.70
N THR A 349 0.33 10.73 15.98
CA THR A 349 -0.21 10.67 17.35
C THR A 349 -0.55 9.24 17.78
N ASN A 350 -0.79 8.34 16.81
CA ASN A 350 -1.05 6.92 17.06
C ASN A 350 -0.38 6.05 15.99
N CYS A 351 0.30 4.99 16.45
CA CYS A 351 1.05 4.03 15.63
C CYS A 351 0.66 2.57 15.88
N VAL A 352 -0.40 2.33 16.64
CA VAL A 352 -0.82 1.01 17.11
C VAL A 352 -2.23 0.68 16.65
N ASP A 353 -3.13 1.65 16.70
CA ASP A 353 -4.55 1.48 16.41
C ASP A 353 -4.89 1.97 15.00
N ALA A 354 -5.91 1.36 14.40
CA ALA A 354 -6.53 1.87 13.20
C ALA A 354 -7.30 3.17 13.50
N ALA A 355 -7.23 4.15 12.60
CA ALA A 355 -8.08 5.34 12.68
C ALA A 355 -9.56 4.99 12.47
N PHE A 356 -9.83 3.98 11.65
CA PHE A 356 -11.17 3.52 11.31
C PHE A 356 -11.23 1.99 11.38
N ASP A 357 -12.15 1.45 12.18
CA ASP A 357 -12.53 0.05 12.09
C ASP A 357 -13.51 -0.11 10.91
N ILE A 358 -13.00 -0.55 9.76
CA ILE A 358 -13.79 -0.71 8.53
C ILE A 358 -14.30 -2.15 8.39
N TYR A 359 -13.74 -3.11 9.14
CA TYR A 359 -13.97 -4.54 8.93
C TYR A 359 -14.69 -5.22 10.11
N GLY A 360 -14.75 -4.56 11.28
CA GLY A 360 -15.39 -5.02 12.51
C GLY A 360 -16.54 -4.14 13.03
N ALA A 361 -16.79 -2.98 12.42
CA ALA A 361 -17.86 -2.07 12.82
C ALA A 361 -19.27 -2.66 12.59
N ASP A 362 -20.10 -2.69 13.65
CA ASP A 362 -21.55 -2.82 13.52
C ASP A 362 -22.10 -1.66 12.66
N GLU A 363 -23.22 -1.85 11.94
CA GLU A 363 -23.82 -0.86 11.02
C GLU A 363 -23.97 0.56 11.62
N LYS A 364 -24.10 0.67 12.95
CA LYS A 364 -24.17 1.93 13.70
C LYS A 364 -22.85 2.70 13.74
N GLU A 365 -21.71 2.04 13.85
CA GLU A 365 -20.38 2.68 13.90
C GLU A 365 -20.02 3.24 12.52
N CYS A 366 -20.37 2.53 11.45
CA CYS A 366 -20.27 3.06 10.08
C CYS A 366 -21.08 4.36 9.88
N ILE A 367 -22.24 4.52 10.55
CA ILE A 367 -23.06 5.75 10.47
C ILE A 367 -22.41 6.90 11.24
N ASP A 368 -21.86 6.65 12.43
CA ASP A 368 -21.12 7.68 13.19
C ASP A 368 -19.83 8.09 12.47
N LEU A 369 -19.16 7.16 11.76
CA LEU A 369 -18.01 7.44 10.89
C LEU A 369 -18.40 8.34 9.71
N LYS A 370 -19.54 8.08 9.05
CA LYS A 370 -20.08 8.95 7.98
C LYS A 370 -20.45 10.35 8.48
N LEU A 371 -20.93 10.47 9.72
CA LEU A 371 -21.25 11.76 10.33
C LEU A 371 -19.99 12.56 10.73
N SER A 372 -18.91 11.87 11.10
CA SER A 372 -17.61 12.49 11.43
C SER A 372 -16.87 13.05 10.21
N LEU A 373 -17.03 12.43 9.02
CA LEU A 373 -16.45 12.91 7.76
C LEU A 373 -17.12 14.19 7.21
N ASN A 374 -18.36 14.48 7.62
CA ASN A 374 -19.12 15.65 7.16
C ASN A 374 -19.03 16.87 8.10
N HIS A 375 -18.26 16.80 9.18
CA HIS A 375 -18.14 17.90 10.12
C HIS A 375 -16.68 18.32 10.38
N VAL A 376 -16.41 19.60 10.12
CA VAL A 376 -15.35 20.37 10.80
C VAL A 376 -15.77 20.54 12.26
N TYR A 377 -15.67 19.48 13.05
CA TYR A 377 -15.71 19.58 14.51
C TYR A 377 -14.30 19.30 15.03
N ASN A 378 -13.83 20.18 15.90
CA ASN A 378 -12.65 20.00 16.75
C ASN A 378 -12.79 18.69 17.55
N GLN A 379 -12.46 17.55 16.94
CA GLN A 379 -12.23 16.31 17.67
C GLN A 379 -10.85 16.41 18.32
N PRO A 380 -10.68 15.98 19.58
CA PRO A 380 -9.38 15.95 20.24
C PRO A 380 -8.37 15.01 19.55
N ASP A 381 -8.87 14.14 18.67
CA ASP A 381 -8.16 13.06 18.00
C ASP A 381 -8.16 13.29 16.47
N ASP A 382 -7.09 13.93 15.99
CA ASP A 382 -6.87 14.16 14.57
C ASP A 382 -6.51 12.84 13.88
N LYS A 383 -7.52 12.13 13.34
CA LYS A 383 -7.32 10.86 12.63
C LYS A 383 -6.41 10.96 11.40
N ASP A 384 -6.17 12.15 10.87
CA ASP A 384 -5.16 12.36 9.81
C ASP A 384 -3.72 12.26 10.33
N SER A 385 -3.53 12.27 11.65
CA SER A 385 -2.26 12.05 12.33
C SER A 385 -2.01 10.58 12.74
N TYR A 386 -2.89 9.65 12.37
CA TYR A 386 -2.69 8.22 12.62
C TYR A 386 -1.74 7.60 11.58
N PHE A 387 -1.00 6.59 12.01
CA PHE A 387 -0.16 5.77 11.13
C PHE A 387 -1.00 4.79 10.30
N TYR A 388 -1.96 4.13 10.94
CA TYR A 388 -2.87 3.18 10.30
C TYR A 388 -4.21 3.85 10.02
N PHE A 389 -4.64 3.79 8.77
CA PHE A 389 -5.97 4.25 8.39
C PHE A 389 -7.03 3.23 8.81
N ASP A 390 -6.83 1.97 8.45
CA ASP A 390 -7.67 0.84 8.84
C ASP A 390 -6.83 -0.28 9.45
N ASP A 391 -7.40 -1.46 9.67
CA ASP A 391 -6.72 -2.60 10.29
C ASP A 391 -5.51 -3.16 9.51
N TYR A 392 -5.36 -2.76 8.24
CA TYR A 392 -4.33 -3.26 7.35
C TYR A 392 -3.48 -2.13 6.76
N HIS A 393 -4.09 -1.02 6.38
CA HIS A 393 -3.50 -0.01 5.51
C HIS A 393 -2.98 1.19 6.26
N TYR A 394 -1.91 1.77 5.73
CA TYR A 394 -1.34 3.01 6.24
C TYR A 394 -2.17 4.23 5.83
N SER A 395 -2.07 5.32 6.59
CA SER A 395 -2.65 6.60 6.21
C SER A 395 -1.92 7.22 5.01
N SER A 396 -2.60 8.15 4.32
CA SER A 396 -2.02 8.96 3.25
C SER A 396 -0.75 9.69 3.67
N LYS A 397 -0.68 10.09 4.95
CA LYS A 397 0.48 10.75 5.55
C LYS A 397 1.70 9.84 5.58
N VAL A 398 1.52 8.56 5.93
CA VAL A 398 2.61 7.56 5.89
C VAL A 398 3.01 7.23 4.46
N HIS A 399 2.05 7.19 3.52
CA HIS A 399 2.34 7.07 2.09
C HIS A 399 3.18 8.23 1.55
N GLU A 400 2.90 9.47 1.97
CA GLU A 400 3.71 10.65 1.62
C GLU A 400 5.14 10.52 2.15
N PHE A 401 5.32 10.07 3.40
CA PHE A 401 6.66 9.86 3.97
C PHE A 401 7.45 8.81 3.18
N MET A 402 6.81 7.70 2.82
CA MET A 402 7.43 6.68 1.96
C MET A 402 7.81 7.26 0.59
N ALA A 403 6.93 8.03 -0.04
CA ALA A 403 7.21 8.67 -1.33
C ALA A 403 8.41 9.63 -1.26
N ASN A 404 8.53 10.38 -0.16
CA ASN A 404 9.68 11.26 0.07
C ASN A 404 11.00 10.48 0.19
N VAL A 405 11.01 9.36 0.93
CA VAL A 405 12.20 8.49 0.99
C VAL A 405 12.53 7.95 -0.40
N CYS A 406 11.53 7.48 -1.16
CA CYS A 406 11.72 6.99 -2.53
C CYS A 406 12.34 8.08 -3.44
N PHE A 407 11.75 9.28 -3.44
CA PHE A 407 12.22 10.40 -4.25
C PHE A 407 13.67 10.77 -3.94
N GLU A 408 14.02 10.87 -2.65
CA GLU A 408 15.38 11.21 -2.24
C GLU A 408 16.38 10.10 -2.56
N THR A 409 16.00 8.82 -2.43
CA THR A 409 16.85 7.70 -2.86
C THR A 409 17.09 7.73 -4.37
N LEU A 410 16.08 8.04 -5.18
CA LEU A 410 16.21 8.18 -6.63
C LEU A 410 17.09 9.37 -7.03
N GLU A 411 16.88 10.55 -6.44
CA GLU A 411 17.72 11.73 -6.68
C GLU A 411 19.19 11.45 -6.33
N ASN A 412 19.45 10.71 -5.24
CA ASN A 412 20.80 10.31 -4.85
C ASN A 412 21.47 9.39 -5.88
N SER A 413 20.69 8.59 -6.62
CA SER A 413 21.17 7.72 -7.71
C SER A 413 21.45 8.49 -8.98
N ILE A 414 20.55 9.39 -9.37
CA ILE A 414 20.62 10.13 -10.65
C ILE A 414 21.67 11.25 -10.58
N TYR A 415 21.84 11.86 -9.41
CA TYR A 415 22.66 13.06 -9.21
C TYR A 415 23.79 12.84 -8.20
N SER A 416 24.52 11.71 -8.31
CA SER A 416 25.58 11.34 -7.38
C SER A 416 26.62 12.44 -7.13
N ASN A 417 26.90 13.28 -8.15
CA ASN A 417 27.88 14.38 -8.12
C ASN A 417 27.26 15.79 -8.04
N SER A 418 25.95 15.92 -7.82
CA SER A 418 25.32 17.26 -7.75
C SER A 418 25.61 17.95 -6.41
N PRO A 419 26.05 19.22 -6.41
CA PRO A 419 26.20 20.01 -5.18
C PRO A 419 24.84 20.26 -4.49
N ASN A 420 23.73 20.03 -5.18
CA ASN A 420 22.36 20.15 -4.65
C ASN A 420 21.76 18.80 -4.21
N LYS A 421 22.57 17.75 -4.07
CA LYS A 421 22.11 16.42 -3.65
C LYS A 421 21.36 16.48 -2.32
N ARG A 422 20.09 16.11 -2.33
CA ARG A 422 19.26 15.98 -1.11
C ARG A 422 19.60 14.67 -0.41
N ASN A 423 20.64 14.72 0.40
CA ASN A 423 21.12 13.56 1.13
C ASN A 423 20.47 13.53 2.53
N SER A 424 19.21 13.11 2.62
CA SER A 424 18.57 12.96 3.93
C SER A 424 19.10 11.73 4.67
N PHE A 425 18.98 11.76 5.99
CA PHE A 425 19.30 10.59 6.81
C PHE A 425 18.41 9.39 6.44
N ALA A 426 17.12 9.63 6.18
CA ALA A 426 16.17 8.56 5.84
C ALA A 426 16.55 7.85 4.53
N ALA A 427 16.88 8.58 3.47
CA ALA A 427 17.27 7.99 2.19
C ALA A 427 18.55 7.14 2.30
N ARG A 428 19.51 7.52 3.17
CA ARG A 428 20.73 6.73 3.43
C ARG A 428 20.48 5.47 4.24
N MET A 429 19.57 5.53 5.20
CA MET A 429 19.30 4.41 6.10
C MET A 429 18.38 3.38 5.45
N TYR A 430 17.35 3.86 4.75
CA TYR A 430 16.24 3.05 4.28
C TYR A 430 16.22 2.84 2.76
N GLY A 431 17.00 3.60 1.99
CA GLY A 431 17.18 3.38 0.56
C GLY A 431 18.48 2.65 0.23
N MET A 432 18.44 1.79 -0.78
CA MET A 432 19.60 1.13 -1.37
C MET A 432 19.48 1.12 -2.89
N ILE A 433 20.61 1.17 -3.58
CA ILE A 433 20.68 0.99 -5.03
C ILE A 433 21.48 -0.27 -5.30
N LEU A 434 20.83 -1.27 -5.90
CA LEU A 434 21.44 -2.51 -6.34
C LEU A 434 21.86 -2.35 -7.81
N GLY A 435 23.04 -2.85 -8.14
CA GLY A 435 23.64 -2.75 -9.48
C GLY A 435 24.81 -1.78 -9.58
N ASP A 436 24.99 -0.86 -8.63
CA ASP A 436 26.16 0.04 -8.60
C ASP A 436 27.46 -0.67 -8.13
N TYR A 437 27.37 -1.92 -7.64
CA TYR A 437 28.51 -2.73 -7.16
C TYR A 437 29.07 -3.70 -8.20
N VAL A 438 28.75 -3.50 -9.48
CA VAL A 438 29.34 -4.26 -10.60
C VAL A 438 30.40 -3.38 -11.28
N GLN A 439 31.53 -3.20 -10.60
CA GLN A 439 32.81 -2.87 -11.22
C GLN A 439 33.86 -3.85 -10.74
#